data_AF-A0A0J0XRA7-F1
#
_entry.id   AF-A0A0J0XRA7-F1
#
_cell.length_a   1.000
_cell.length_b   1.000
_cell.length_c   1.000
_cell.angle_alpha   90.00
_cell.angle_beta   90.00
_cell.angle_gamma   90.00
#
_symmetry.space_group_name_H-M   'P 1'
#
loop_
_entity.id
_entity.type
_entity.pdbx_description
1 polymer ?
#
loop_
_entity_poly.entity_id
_entity_poly.type
_entity_poly.pdbx_seq_one_letter_code
_entity_poly.pdbx_strand_id
1 'polypeptide(L)' 'VQAELELIPFVDVLFGGLLASIVVCETCKSVSHTYEGFLDLSLSMRGDDDAPARQRKRDRFRGLAHRL' A
#
# COMPACT_ATOMS: atom_id res chain seq x y z
N VAL A 1 -3.67 -8.80 -37.36
CA VAL A 1 -2.74 -8.34 -36.31
C VAL A 1 -2.52 -9.53 -35.40
N GLN A 2 -1.37 -10.19 -35.51
CA GLN A 2 -1.03 -11.29 -34.62
C GLN A 2 -0.88 -10.70 -33.22
N ALA A 3 -1.70 -11.16 -32.26
CA ALA A 3 -1.46 -10.87 -30.87
C ALA A 3 -0.20 -11.64 -30.48
N GLU A 4 0.93 -10.94 -30.48
CA GLU A 4 2.16 -11.46 -29.91
C GLU A 4 1.86 -11.76 -28.45
N LEU A 5 1.88 -13.05 -28.09
CA LEU A 5 1.69 -13.46 -26.71
C LEU A 5 2.89 -12.94 -25.93
N GLU A 6 2.74 -11.81 -25.25
CA GLU A 6 3.77 -11.31 -24.35
C GLU A 6 4.05 -12.40 -23.31
N LEU A 7 5.28 -12.92 -23.33
CA LEU A 7 5.74 -13.90 -22.36
C LEU A 7 5.98 -13.15 -21.04
N ILE A 8 4.95 -13.13 -20.19
CA ILE A 8 5.02 -12.55 -18.86
C ILE A 8 5.66 -13.57 -17.91
N PRO A 9 6.71 -13.20 -17.16
CA PRO A 9 7.26 -14.06 -16.13
C PRO A 9 6.19 -14.53 -15.14
N PHE A 10 6.20 -15.81 -14.77
CA PHE A 10 5.24 -16.37 -13.81
C PHE A 10 5.20 -15.59 -12.48
N VAL A 11 6.36 -15.07 -12.04
CA VAL A 11 6.49 -14.26 -10.82
C VAL A 11 5.67 -12.98 -10.93
N ASP A 12 5.68 -12.31 -12.09
CA ASP A 12 4.94 -11.07 -12.32
C ASP A 12 3.43 -11.33 -12.42
N VAL A 13 3.02 -12.51 -12.92
CA VAL A 13 1.61 -12.92 -12.90
C VAL A 13 1.12 -13.12 -11.46
N LEU A 14 1.98 -13.65 -10.58
CA LEU A 14 1.60 -14.04 -9.22
C LEU A 14 1.70 -12.88 -8.22
N PHE A 15 2.72 -12.03 -8.36
CA PHE A 15 3.05 -10.98 -7.40
C PHE A 15 3.09 -9.58 -8.02
N GLY A 16 3.08 -9.49 -9.34
CA GLY A 16 3.19 -8.22 -10.05
C GLY A 16 1.98 -7.33 -9.85
N GLY A 17 2.26 -6.04 -9.72
CA GLY A 17 1.28 -4.98 -9.80
C GLY A 17 1.91 -3.69 -10.31
N LEU A 18 1.09 -2.63 -10.42
CA LEU A 18 1.53 -1.31 -10.88
C LEU A 18 1.28 -0.26 -9.80
N LEU A 19 2.32 0.47 -9.40
CA LEU A 19 2.23 1.63 -8.52
C LEU A 19 2.20 2.91 -9.33
N ALA A 20 1.36 3.85 -8.92
CA ALA A 20 1.45 5.23 -9.36
C ALA A 20 2.24 6.04 -8.33
N SER A 21 3.43 6.49 -8.70
CA SER A 21 4.22 7.42 -7.89
C SER A 21 3.92 8.83 -8.34
N ILE A 22 3.43 9.66 -7.42
CA ILE A 22 3.06 11.05 -7.69
C ILE A 22 3.97 11.94 -6.87
N VAL A 23 4.79 12.73 -7.56
CA VAL A 23 5.69 13.71 -6.95
C VAL A 23 5.14 15.11 -7.23
N VAL A 24 4.96 15.88 -6.17
CA VAL A 24 4.51 17.28 -6.25
C VAL A 24 5.67 18.18 -5.85
N CYS A 25 6.13 19.03 -6.77
CA CYS A 25 7.19 19.99 -6.47
C CYS A 25 6.69 21.01 -5.43
N GLU A 26 7.47 21.24 -4.38
CA GLU A 26 7.11 22.19 -3.34
C GLU A 26 7.08 23.64 -3.84
N THR A 27 8.00 24.03 -4.73
CA THR A 27 8.16 25.42 -5.20
C THR A 27 7.18 25.78 -6.30
N CYS A 28 7.16 25.03 -7.41
CA CYS A 28 6.36 25.38 -8.59
C CYS A 28 5.03 24.61 -8.68
N LYS A 29 4.78 23.68 -7.75
CA LYS A 29 3.56 22.84 -7.70
C LYS A 29 3.35 21.99 -8.96
N SER A 30 4.39 21.78 -9.77
CA SER A 30 4.34 20.81 -10.86
C SER A 30 4.11 19.41 -10.30
N VAL A 31 3.32 18.62 -11.02
CA VAL A 31 3.00 17.24 -10.66
C VAL A 31 3.60 16.32 -11.71
N SER A 32 4.47 15.41 -11.28
CA SER A 32 5.00 14.34 -12.11
C SER A 32 4.48 13.00 -11.61
N HIS A 33 4.02 12.17 -12.54
CA HIS A 33 3.54 10.82 -12.26
C HIS A 33 4.38 9.79 -13.02
N THR A 34 4.85 8.77 -12.31
CA THR A 34 5.50 7.58 -12.90
C THR A 34 4.68 6.34 -12.52
N TYR A 35 4.61 5.40 -13.47
CA TYR A 35 3.96 4.11 -13.26
C TYR A 35 5.04 3.04 -13.23
N GLU A 36 5.17 2.34 -12.11
CA GLU A 36 6.29 1.44 -11.83
C GLU A 36 5.75 0.08 -11.38
N GLY A 37 6.38 -1.00 -11.85
CA GLY A 37 6.05 -2.36 -11.43
C GLY A 37 6.52 -2.63 -10.00
N PHE A 38 5.77 -3.42 -9.23
CA PHE A 38 6.17 -3.89 -7.90
C PHE A 38 5.86 -5.38 -7.73
N LEU A 39 6.54 -6.03 -6.78
CA LEU A 39 6.30 -7.43 -6.39
C LEU A 39 5.90 -7.57 -4.91
N ASP A 40 6.15 -6.55 -4.10
CA ASP A 40 5.85 -6.50 -2.67
C ASP A 40 5.50 -5.08 -2.22
N LEU A 41 4.84 -4.97 -1.05
CA LEU A 41 4.49 -3.70 -0.43
C LEU A 41 5.18 -3.57 0.92
N SER A 42 6.12 -2.63 1.01
CA SER A 42 6.70 -2.20 2.28
C SER A 42 5.75 -1.21 2.97
N LEU A 43 5.08 -1.66 4.03
CA LEU A 43 4.15 -0.83 4.79
C LEU A 43 4.85 -0.24 6.01
N SER A 44 4.61 1.04 6.28
CA SER A 44 5.09 1.66 7.51
C SER A 44 4.34 1.11 8.72
N MET A 45 5.10 0.81 9.77
CA MET A 45 4.54 0.55 11.08
C MET A 45 4.24 1.90 11.74
N ARG A 46 3.08 2.02 12.40
CA ARG A 46 2.79 3.20 13.22
C ARG A 46 3.74 3.20 14.41
N GLY A 47 4.40 4.34 14.67
CA GLY A 47 5.10 4.57 15.93
C GLY A 47 4.11 4.84 17.06
N ASP A 48 4.57 4.77 18.32
CA ASP A 48 3.73 5.02 19.50
C ASP A 48 3.18 6.47 19.55
N ASP A 49 3.78 7.40 18.81
CA ASP A 49 3.38 8.82 18.75
C ASP A 49 2.25 9.12 17.73
N ASP A 50 1.82 8.15 16.91
CA ASP A 50 0.83 8.33 15.81
C ASP A 50 -0.63 8.01 16.21
N ALA A 51 -1.03 8.19 17.48
CA ALA A 51 -2.42 8.02 17.91
C ALA A 51 -3.20 9.35 17.91
N PRO A 52 -4.33 9.42 17.21
CA PRO A 52 -5.56 9.15 17.94
C PRO A 52 -5.99 7.72 17.61
N ALA A 53 -6.08 6.90 18.65
CA ALA A 53 -6.52 5.52 18.56
C ALA A 53 -7.88 5.47 17.85
N ARG A 54 -7.87 5.23 16.53
CA ARG A 54 -9.06 4.78 15.81
C ARG A 54 -9.32 3.40 16.36
N GLN A 55 -10.06 3.33 17.48
CA GLN A 55 -10.38 2.11 18.21
C GLN A 55 -10.77 1.07 17.18
N ARG A 56 -9.91 0.06 16.97
CA ARG A 56 -10.26 -1.01 16.06
C ARG A 56 -11.49 -1.65 16.68
N LYS A 57 -12.49 -2.01 15.89
CA LYS A 57 -13.75 -2.59 16.40
C LYS A 57 -13.49 -3.77 17.36
N ARG A 58 -12.36 -4.47 17.16
CA ARG A 58 -11.82 -5.54 18.02
C ARG A 58 -11.42 -5.09 19.43
N ASP A 59 -10.94 -3.86 19.61
CA ASP A 59 -10.48 -3.35 20.90
C ASP A 59 -11.65 -3.10 21.88
N ARG A 60 -12.90 -3.01 21.38
CA ARG A 60 -14.11 -2.80 22.20
C ARG A 60 -14.41 -3.96 23.15
N PHE A 61 -14.05 -5.18 22.79
CA PHE A 61 -14.38 -6.38 23.60
C PHE A 61 -13.26 -6.78 24.56
N ARG A 62 -12.10 -6.11 24.49
CA ARG A 62 -10.93 -6.46 25.31
C ARG A 62 -11.16 -6.19 26.81
N GLY A 63 -12.06 -5.26 27.15
CA GLY A 63 -12.44 -4.96 28.54
C GLY A 63 -13.43 -5.94 29.18
N LEU A 64 -14.11 -6.79 28.40
CA LEU A 64 -15.07 -7.76 28.93
C LEU A 64 -14.37 -9.00 29.51
N ALA A 65 -13.21 -9.37 28.93
CA ALA A 65 -12.41 -10.51 29.38
C ALA A 65 -11.72 -10.27 30.75
N HIS A 66 -11.60 -9.02 31.21
CA HIS A 66 -11.05 -8.68 32.52
C HIS A 66 -12.08 -8.66 33.65
N ARG A 67 -13.35 -8.99 33.37
CA ARG A 67 -14.45 -9.02 34.36
C ARG A 67 -15.03 -10.42 34.59
N LEU A 68 -14.32 -11.47 34.14
CA LEU A 68 -14.62 -12.87 34.42
C LEU A 68 -13.51 -13.47 35.28
#